data_AF-A0A2M8S6T8-F1
#
_entry.id   AF-A0A2M8S6T8-F1
#
_cell.length_a   1.000
_cell.length_b   1.000
_cell.length_c   1.000
_cell.angle_alpha   90.00
_cell.angle_beta   90.00
_cell.angle_gamma   90.00
#
_symmetry.space_group_name_H-M   'P 1'
#
loop_
_entity.id
_entity.type
_entity.pdbx_description
1 polymer ?
#
loop_
_entity_poly.entity_id
_entity_poly.type
_entity_poly.pdbx_seq_one_letter_code
_entity_poly.pdbx_strand_id
1 'polypeptide(L)'
;MASVGLSKRFKVRTDVRPGGTTMTVINTGKPLLIPDVTQRPDLVSPIVLKEGIRSFIVLPLPGRERIMGAMFVFWHREHVFSDDEVRLLMTFANQA
;
A
#
# COMPACT_ATOMS: atom_id res chain seq x y z
N MET A 1 -4.06 -13.07 4.26
CA MET A 1 -3.91 -11.60 4.29
C MET A 1 -5.15 -11.02 4.95
N ALA A 2 -5.03 -10.43 6.13
CA ALA A 2 -6.16 -9.72 6.75
C ALA A 2 -6.44 -8.45 5.93
N SER A 3 -7.70 -8.21 5.59
CA SER A 3 -8.13 -7.00 4.88
C SER A 3 -9.59 -6.73 5.15
N VAL A 4 -9.91 -5.46 5.39
CA VAL A 4 -11.28 -4.96 5.63
C VAL A 4 -11.63 -3.98 4.52
N GLY A 5 -12.90 -3.92 4.11
CA GLY A 5 -13.39 -2.96 3.12
C GLY A 5 -13.10 -3.28 1.64
N LEU A 6 -12.35 -4.35 1.34
CA LEU A 6 -12.03 -4.76 -0.04
C LEU A 6 -12.96 -5.88 -0.54
N SER A 7 -13.26 -5.86 -1.84
CA SER A 7 -14.01 -6.89 -2.54
C SER A 7 -13.27 -8.23 -2.52
N LYS A 8 -14.03 -9.33 -2.57
CA LYS A 8 -13.44 -10.69 -2.67
C LYS A 8 -12.56 -10.83 -3.91
N ARG A 9 -12.94 -10.19 -5.03
CA ARG A 9 -12.21 -10.26 -6.30
C ARG A 9 -10.83 -9.62 -6.21
N PHE A 10 -10.72 -8.52 -5.48
CA PHE A 10 -9.45 -7.84 -5.25
C PHE A 10 -8.52 -8.69 -4.37
N LYS A 11 -9.06 -9.27 -3.29
CA LYS A 11 -8.29 -10.14 -2.36
C LYS A 11 -7.68 -11.38 -3.03
N VAL A 12 -8.34 -11.91 -4.07
CA VAL A 12 -7.88 -13.12 -4.78
C VAL A 12 -6.80 -12.81 -5.83
N ARG A 13 -6.60 -11.54 -6.20
CA ARG A 13 -5.71 -11.12 -7.32
C ARG A 13 -4.53 -10.27 -6.87
N THR A 14 -3.86 -10.65 -5.79
CA THR A 14 -2.69 -9.93 -5.27
C THR A 14 -1.40 -10.73 -5.48
N ASP A 15 -1.04 -10.98 -6.74
CA ASP A 15 0.32 -11.42 -7.04
C ASP A 15 1.27 -10.25 -6.82
N VAL A 16 2.32 -10.48 -6.02
CA VAL A 16 3.37 -9.48 -5.82
C VAL A 16 4.10 -9.30 -7.15
N ARG A 17 3.95 -8.12 -7.75
CA ARG A 17 4.61 -7.82 -9.03
C ARG A 17 6.05 -7.37 -8.81
N PRO A 18 7.02 -7.91 -9.58
CA PRO A 18 8.35 -7.32 -9.67
C PRO A 18 8.23 -5.84 -10.07
N GLY A 19 8.92 -4.96 -9.34
CA GLY A 19 8.85 -3.51 -9.54
C GLY A 19 7.53 -2.84 -9.12
N GLY A 20 6.56 -3.58 -8.60
CA GLY A 20 5.31 -3.03 -8.07
C GLY A 20 5.47 -2.43 -6.67
N THR A 21 4.44 -1.71 -6.20
CA THR A 21 4.46 -0.96 -4.93
C THR A 21 4.86 -1.79 -3.71
N THR A 22 4.35 -3.02 -3.57
CA THR A 22 4.74 -3.95 -2.49
C THR A 22 6.24 -4.19 -2.48
N MET A 23 6.84 -4.43 -3.65
CA MET A 23 8.25 -4.79 -3.75
C MET A 23 9.17 -3.58 -3.61
N THR A 24 8.74 -2.41 -4.07
CA THR A 24 9.41 -1.14 -3.76
C THR A 24 9.53 -0.94 -2.25
N VAL A 25 8.46 -1.15 -1.48
CA VAL A 25 8.47 -0.97 -0.03
C VAL A 25 9.31 -2.04 0.67
N ILE A 26 9.19 -3.32 0.28
CA ILE A 26 9.99 -4.39 0.87
C ILE A 26 11.49 -4.15 0.64
N ASN A 27 11.89 -3.73 -0.57
CA ASN A 27 13.29 -3.52 -0.91
C ASN A 27 13.90 -2.26 -0.27
N THR A 28 13.11 -1.19 -0.16
CA THR A 28 13.61 0.09 0.36
C THR A 28 13.46 0.23 1.87
N GLY A 29 12.54 -0.52 2.48
CA GLY A 29 12.17 -0.34 3.89
C GLY A 29 11.51 1.01 4.19
N LYS A 30 11.07 1.75 3.16
CA LYS A 30 10.46 3.07 3.29
C LYS A 30 8.99 3.04 2.89
N PRO A 31 8.13 3.85 3.54
CA PRO A 31 6.75 4.00 3.11
C PRO A 31 6.68 4.57 1.68
N LEU A 32 5.71 4.11 0.90
CA LEU A 32 5.40 4.62 -0.43
C LEU A 32 4.03 5.26 -0.44
N LEU A 33 3.98 6.54 -0.82
CA LEU A 33 2.77 7.36 -0.89
C LEU A 33 2.30 7.46 -2.33
N ILE A 34 1.03 7.16 -2.58
CA ILE A 34 0.38 7.30 -3.88
C ILE A 34 -0.86 8.21 -3.73
N PRO A 35 -0.69 9.54 -3.84
CA PRO A 35 -1.79 10.51 -3.68
C PRO A 35 -2.88 10.40 -4.73
N ASP A 36 -2.52 9.90 -5.92
CA ASP A 36 -3.43 9.63 -7.02
C ASP A 36 -2.87 8.48 -7.88
N VAL A 37 -3.60 7.36 -7.92
CA VAL A 37 -3.21 6.18 -8.69
C VAL A 37 -3.26 6.39 -10.21
N THR A 38 -4.06 7.34 -10.69
CA THR A 38 -4.19 7.61 -12.14
C THR A 38 -2.92 8.22 -12.72
N GLN A 39 -2.11 8.85 -11.87
CA GLN A 39 -0.82 9.43 -12.23
C GLN A 39 0.33 8.40 -12.19
N ARG A 40 0.07 7.18 -11.70
CA ARG A 40 1.07 6.13 -11.48
C ARG A 40 0.76 4.79 -12.18
N PRO A 41 0.45 4.78 -13.50
CA PRO A 41 0.19 3.54 -14.23
C PRO A 41 1.42 2.62 -14.34
N ASP A 42 2.61 3.16 -14.11
CA ASP A 42 3.90 2.45 -14.05
C ASP A 42 4.03 1.53 -12.84
N LEU A 43 3.45 1.92 -11.69
CA LEU A 43 3.56 1.18 -10.43
C LEU A 43 2.25 0.49 -10.00
N VAL A 44 1.12 1.02 -10.42
CA VAL A 44 -0.19 0.64 -9.89
C VAL A 44 -0.96 -0.20 -10.89
N SER A 45 -1.52 -1.32 -10.42
CA SER A 45 -2.36 -2.17 -11.25
C SER A 45 -3.63 -1.45 -11.70
N PRO A 46 -4.13 -1.72 -12.93
CA PRO A 46 -5.49 -1.37 -13.31
C PRO A 46 -6.57 -1.96 -12.40
N ILE A 47 -6.30 -3.06 -11.67
CA ILE A 47 -7.29 -3.63 -10.74
C ILE A 47 -7.55 -2.73 -9.52
N VAL A 48 -6.58 -1.88 -9.14
CA VAL A 48 -6.73 -0.93 -8.03
C VAL A 48 -7.78 0.11 -8.37
N LEU A 49 -7.71 0.69 -9.57
CA LEU A 49 -8.73 1.60 -10.08
C LEU A 49 -10.11 0.94 -10.19
N LYS A 50 -10.18 -0.32 -10.64
CA LYS A 50 -11.44 -1.07 -10.73
C LYS A 50 -12.07 -1.37 -9.37
N GLU A 51 -11.28 -1.39 -8.30
CA GLU A 51 -11.75 -1.50 -6.92
C GLU A 51 -12.26 -0.16 -6.36
N GLY A 52 -12.19 0.92 -7.15
CA GLY A 52 -12.57 2.27 -6.74
C GLY A 52 -11.52 2.95 -5.87
N ILE A 53 -10.33 2.37 -5.71
CA ILE A 53 -9.23 2.99 -4.95
C ILE A 53 -8.64 4.10 -5.81
N ARG A 54 -8.54 5.31 -5.24
CA ARG A 54 -7.98 6.49 -5.90
C ARG A 54 -6.63 6.90 -5.33
N SER A 55 -6.36 6.60 -4.07
CA SER A 55 -5.07 6.87 -3.42
C SER A 55 -4.78 5.83 -2.33
N PHE A 56 -3.51 5.66 -2.00
CA PHE A 56 -3.10 4.76 -0.93
C PHE A 56 -1.68 5.02 -0.42
N ILE A 57 -1.42 4.53 0.78
CA ILE A 57 -0.08 4.40 1.35
C ILE A 57 0.25 2.93 1.54
N VAL A 58 1.51 2.59 1.23
CA VAL A 58 2.09 1.27 1.49
C VAL A 58 3.18 1.43 2.54
N LEU A 59 3.04 0.70 3.64
CA LEU A 59 3.89 0.80 4.82
C LEU A 59 4.68 -0.51 4.96
N PRO A 60 5.99 -0.46 5.25
CA PRO A 60 6.75 -1.68 5.53
C PRO A 60 6.25 -2.34 6.81
N LEU A 61 6.15 -3.66 6.81
CA LEU A 61 5.96 -4.45 8.02
C LEU A 61 7.31 -5.05 8.44
N PRO A 62 7.98 -4.48 9.46
CA PRO A 62 9.29 -4.94 9.87
C PRO A 62 9.20 -6.33 10.52
N GLY A 63 10.10 -7.23 10.14
CA GLY A 63 10.40 -8.44 10.89
C GLY A 63 11.73 -8.30 11.63
N ARG A 64 12.17 -9.39 12.30
CA ARG A 64 13.41 -9.38 13.10
C ARG A 64 14.67 -9.00 12.31
N GLU A 65 14.81 -9.49 11.08
CA GLU A 65 16.04 -9.33 10.28
C GLU A 65 15.81 -8.61 8.94
N ARG A 66 14.56 -8.51 8.49
CA ARG A 66 14.18 -7.92 7.20
C ARG A 66 12.72 -7.49 7.21
N ILE A 67 12.33 -6.70 6.21
CA ILE A 67 10.91 -6.40 5.96
C ILE A 67 10.20 -7.70 5.53
N MET A 68 9.17 -8.11 6.29
CA MET A 68 8.43 -9.35 6.03
C MET A 68 7.23 -9.15 5.11
N GLY A 69 6.74 -7.91 5.00
CA GLY A 69 5.58 -7.62 4.17
C GLY A 69 5.29 -6.12 4.09
N ALA A 70 4.06 -5.82 3.68
CA ALA A 70 3.59 -4.45 3.59
C ALA A 70 2.13 -4.35 4.02
N MET A 71 1.81 -3.25 4.70
CA MET A 71 0.45 -2.86 5.04
C MET A 71 -0.04 -1.78 4.07
N PHE A 72 -1.30 -1.89 3.65
CA PHE A 72 -1.92 -0.94 2.74
C PHE A 72 -3.07 -0.22 3.44
N VAL A 73 -3.15 1.09 3.25
CA VAL A 73 -4.31 1.91 3.63
C VAL A 73 -4.80 2.61 2.38
N PHE A 74 -6.10 2.51 2.10
CA PHE A 74 -6.71 2.94 0.84
C PHE A 74 -7.74 4.04 1.06
N TRP A 75 -7.86 4.94 0.09
CA TRP A 75 -8.95 5.91 0.00
C TRP A 75 -9.60 5.86 -1.39
N HIS A 76 -10.90 6.14 -1.44
CA HIS A 76 -11.70 6.24 -2.68
C HIS A 76 -11.65 7.63 -3.33
N ARG A 77 -10.77 8.50 -2.85
CA ARG A 77 -10.51 9.86 -3.37
C ARG A 77 -9.02 10.14 -3.38
N GLU A 78 -8.61 11.23 -4.03
CA GLU A 78 -7.27 11.76 -3.89
C GLU A 78 -7.00 12.10 -2.42
N HIS A 79 -5.76 11.88 -1.98
CA HIS A 79 -5.39 12.09 -0.59
C HIS A 79 -3.97 12.61 -0.49
N VAL A 80 -3.81 13.75 0.19
CA VAL A 80 -2.50 14.33 0.50
C VAL A 80 -2.11 13.86 1.89
N PHE A 81 -0.99 13.16 1.98
CA PHE A 81 -0.50 12.59 3.22
C PHE A 81 0.30 13.64 3.99
N SER A 82 -0.12 13.92 5.22
CA SER A 82 0.68 14.73 6.13
C SER A 82 1.76 13.89 6.81
N ASP A 83 2.87 14.50 7.21
CA ASP A 83 3.92 13.78 7.93
C ASP A 83 3.40 13.14 9.23
N ASP A 84 2.45 13.79 9.90
CA ASP A 84 1.85 13.30 11.14
C ASP A 84 1.00 12.05 10.91
N GLU A 85 0.20 12.05 9.85
CA GLU A 85 -0.58 10.88 9.42
C GLU A 85 0.33 9.70 9.05
N VAL A 86 1.40 9.97 8.29
CA VAL A 86 2.38 8.95 7.91
C VAL A 86 3.05 8.36 9.15
N ARG A 87 3.44 9.19 10.12
CA ARG A 87 4.04 8.72 11.39
C ARG A 87 3.07 7.86 12.19
N LEU A 88 1.81 8.28 12.32
CA LEU A 88 0.78 7.51 13.01
C LEU A 88 0.55 6.13 12.37
N LEU A 89 0.41 6.10 11.04
CA LEU A 89 0.23 4.85 10.31
C LEU A 89 1.45 3.92 10.40
N MET A 90 2.66 4.49 10.40
CA MET A 90 3.89 3.73 10.66
C MET A 90 3.92 3.13 12.06
N THR A 91 3.40 3.82 13.09
CA THR A 91 3.29 3.25 14.45
C THR A 91 2.43 1.99 14.45
N PHE A 92 1.31 1.99 13.74
CA PHE A 92 0.47 0.78 13.60
C PHE A 92 1.18 -0.32 12.81
N ALA A 93 1.88 0.02 11.72
CA ALA A 93 2.64 -0.94 10.92
C ALA A 93 3.72 -1.67 11.74
N ASN A 94 4.36 -0.95 12.66
CA ASN A 94 5.41 -1.50 13.53
C ASN A 94 4.87 -2.42 14.65
N GLN A 95 3.55 -2.43 14.89
CA GLN A 95 2.90 -3.22 15.94
C GLN A 95 2.07 -4.39 15.40
N ALA A 96 1.98 -4.53 14.07
CA ALA A 96 1.18 -5.55 13.39
C ALA A 96 1.85 -6.93 13.35
#